data_AF-A0A1C5ESG6-F1
#
_entry.id   AF-A0A1C5ESG6-F1
#
_cell.length_a   1.000
_cell.length_b   1.000
_cell.length_c   1.000
_cell.angle_alpha   90.00
_cell.angle_beta   90.00
_cell.angle_gamma   90.00
#
_symmetry.space_group_name_H-M   'P 1'
#
loop_
_entity.id
_entity.type
_entity.pdbx_description
1 polymer ?
#
loop_
_entity_poly.entity_id
_entity_poly.type
_entity_poly.pdbx_seq_one_letter_code
_entity_poly.pdbx_strand_id
1 'polypeptide(L)' 'MSSAEPIALGLPAMPDRPLAPRRVSRRIQVGSVAVGGDAPVSVQSMTTTVTADVGATLQQ' A
#
# COMPACT_ATOMS: atom_id res chain seq x y z
N MET A 1 30.95 -7.90 24.49
CA MET A 1 30.44 -6.93 23.52
C MET A 1 30.07 -7.70 22.26
N SER A 2 28.86 -8.28 22.22
CA SER A 2 28.38 -9.05 21.06
C SER A 2 27.56 -8.11 20.19
N SER A 3 28.05 -7.88 18.97
CA SER A 3 27.38 -7.11 17.93
C SER A 3 26.14 -7.85 17.45
N ALA A 4 24.98 -7.20 17.52
CA ALA A 4 23.72 -7.71 16.99
C ALA A 4 23.80 -7.82 15.46
N GLU A 5 24.01 -9.03 14.97
CA GLU A 5 23.86 -9.36 13.56
C GLU A 5 22.36 -9.38 13.24
N PRO A 6 21.86 -8.55 12.29
CA PRO A 6 20.44 -8.50 11.97
C PRO A 6 19.97 -9.85 11.41
N ILE A 7 18.92 -10.41 12.01
CA ILE A 7 18.30 -11.67 11.57
C ILE A 7 17.75 -11.46 10.16
N ALA A 8 18.23 -12.26 9.19
CA ALA A 8 17.74 -12.24 7.83
C ALA A 8 16.30 -12.79 7.77
N LEU A 9 15.31 -11.89 7.79
CA LEU A 9 13.86 -12.15 7.78
C LEU A 9 13.32 -12.84 6.52
N GLY A 10 14.17 -13.34 5.62
CA GLY A 10 13.74 -13.98 4.37
C GLY A 10 12.96 -13.04 3.44
N LEU A 11 13.17 -11.72 3.56
CA LEU A 11 12.47 -10.74 2.74
C LEU A 11 12.86 -10.92 1.27
N PRO A 12 11.88 -10.98 0.34
CA PRO A 12 12.20 -11.05 -1.08
C PRO A 12 12.97 -9.81 -1.51
N ALA A 13 13.84 -9.98 -2.52
CA ALA A 13 14.51 -8.85 -3.15
C ALA A 13 13.47 -7.82 -3.61
N MET A 14 13.74 -6.52 -3.39
CA MET A 14 12.84 -5.47 -3.85
C MET A 14 12.65 -5.60 -5.37
N PRO A 15 11.42 -5.46 -5.88
CA PRO A 15 11.19 -5.51 -7.32
C PRO A 15 12.00 -4.41 -8.02
N ASP A 16 12.46 -4.72 -9.22
CA ASP A 16 13.16 -3.78 -10.08
C ASP A 16 12.33 -2.51 -10.32
N ARG A 17 13.00 -1.42 -10.71
CA ARG A 17 12.34 -0.14 -11.02
C ARG A 17 11.20 -0.34 -12.03
N PRO A 18 10.15 0.51 -11.99
CA PRO A 18 9.04 0.42 -12.93
C PRO A 18 9.54 0.39 -14.37
N LEU A 19 9.04 -0.57 -15.16
CA LEU A 19 9.43 -0.79 -16.56
C LEU A 19 9.17 0.44 -17.46
N ALA A 20 8.27 1.33 -17.04
CA ALA A 20 7.89 2.54 -17.75
C ALA A 20 7.49 3.64 -16.76
N PRO A 21 7.59 4.93 -17.14
CA PRO A 21 7.05 6.03 -16.35
C PRO A 21 5.52 5.91 -16.23
N ARG A 22 4.98 6.33 -15.08
CA ARG A 22 3.53 6.37 -14.85
C ARG A 22 2.87 7.35 -15.82
N ARG A 23 1.75 6.94 -16.43
CA ARG A 23 0.95 7.78 -17.33
C ARG A 23 0.44 9.03 -16.61
N VAL A 24 0.59 10.21 -17.24
CA VAL A 24 -0.04 11.46 -16.78
C VAL A 24 -1.56 11.33 -16.87
N SER A 25 -2.23 11.40 -15.72
CA SER A 25 -3.70 11.31 -15.62
C SER A 25 -4.28 12.56 -14.94
N ARG A 26 -5.60 12.74 -15.07
CA ARG A 26 -6.32 13.73 -14.27
C ARG A 26 -6.21 13.33 -12.78
N ARG A 27 -5.93 14.31 -11.92
CA ARG A 27 -6.00 14.13 -10.47
C ARG A 27 -7.45 14.19 -10.00
N ILE A 28 -7.84 13.24 -9.14
CA ILE A 28 -9.12 13.22 -8.42
C ILE A 28 -8.87 13.13 -6.90
N GLN A 29 -9.91 13.40 -6.11
CA GLN A 29 -9.89 13.27 -4.66
C GLN A 29 -10.83 12.14 -4.21
N VAL A 30 -10.33 11.24 -3.37
CA VAL A 30 -11.09 10.18 -2.69
C VAL A 30 -11.05 10.51 -1.20
N GLY A 31 -12.07 11.21 -0.70
CA GLY A 31 -12.00 11.83 0.62
C GLY A 31 -10.83 12.83 0.69
N SER A 32 -9.89 12.61 1.60
CA SER A 32 -8.67 13.40 1.74
C SER A 32 -7.48 12.91 0.88
N VAL A 33 -7.64 11.81 0.14
CA VAL A 33 -6.55 11.16 -0.61
C VAL A 33 -6.58 11.58 -2.08
N ALA A 34 -5.46 12.14 -2.57
CA ALA A 34 -5.28 12.48 -3.98
C ALA A 34 -4.86 11.25 -4.81
N VAL A 35 -5.56 10.99 -5.92
CA VAL A 35 -5.27 9.88 -6.83
C VAL A 35 -5.06 10.40 -8.25
N GLY A 36 -3.95 9.99 -8.88
CA GLY A 36 -3.59 10.39 -10.25
C GLY A 36 -2.79 11.69 -10.34
N GLY A 37 -2.46 12.10 -11.57
CA GLY A 37 -1.53 13.20 -11.82
C GLY A 37 -0.16 12.94 -11.17
N ASP A 38 0.36 13.94 -10.48
CA ASP A 38 1.65 13.88 -9.79
C ASP A 38 1.57 13.32 -8.36
N ALA A 39 0.38 12.93 -7.88
CA ALA A 39 0.25 12.31 -6.56
C ALA A 39 0.94 10.94 -6.51
N PRO A 40 1.44 10.46 -5.36
CA PRO A 40 1.97 9.10 -5.23
C PRO A 40 0.97 8.01 -5.63
N VAL A 41 1.45 6.77 -5.86
CA VAL A 41 0.56 5.62 -6.08
C VAL A 41 -0.06 5.22 -4.74
N SER A 42 -1.38 5.33 -4.63
CA SER A 42 -2.12 4.90 -3.44
C SER A 42 -2.24 3.38 -3.38
N VAL A 43 -2.06 2.80 -2.19
CA VAL A 43 -2.35 1.39 -1.91
C VAL A 43 -3.80 1.28 -1.43
N GLN A 44 -4.51 0.27 -1.91
CA GLN A 44 -5.89 -0.01 -1.53
C GLN A 44 -6.03 -1.50 -1.19
N SER A 45 -6.93 -1.81 -0.27
CA SER A 45 -7.32 -3.16 0.13
C SER A 45 -8.84 -3.27 0.21
N MET A 46 -9.34 -4.46 0.55
CA MET A 46 -10.76 -4.73 0.72
C MET A 46 -10.94 -5.61 1.98
N THR A 47 -11.96 -5.31 2.78
CA THR A 47 -12.32 -6.12 3.94
C THR A 47 -12.91 -7.46 3.50
N THR A 48 -12.75 -8.48 4.34
CA THR A 48 -13.20 -9.87 4.08
C THR A 48 -14.32 -10.31 5.01
N THR A 49 -14.71 -9.48 5.96
CA THR A 49 -15.80 -9.71 6.92
C THR A 49 -17.17 -9.41 6.30
N VAL A 50 -18.23 -9.89 6.95
CA VAL A 50 -19.61 -9.61 6.52
C VAL A 50 -19.90 -8.14 6.78
N THR A 51 -20.13 -7.34 5.74
CA THR A 51 -20.28 -5.87 5.85
C THR A 51 -21.38 -5.42 6.82
N ALA A 52 -22.45 -6.21 6.96
CA ALA A 52 -23.53 -5.91 7.91
C ALA A 52 -23.10 -6.10 9.38
N ASP A 53 -22.06 -6.91 9.64
CA ASP A 53 -21.39 -6.96 10.93
C ASP A 53 -20.40 -5.80 11.05
N VAL A 54 -20.89 -4.73 11.67
CA VAL A 54 -20.13 -3.50 11.90
C VAL A 54 -18.89 -3.76 12.76
N GLY A 55 -19.01 -4.61 13.78
CA GLY A 55 -17.91 -4.87 14.71
C GLY A 55 -16.75 -5.60 14.05
N ALA A 56 -17.06 -6.64 13.27
CA ALA A 56 -16.05 -7.38 12.53
C ALA A 56 -15.39 -6.53 11.43
N THR A 57 -16.15 -5.68 10.75
CA THR A 57 -15.63 -4.83 9.66
C THR A 57 -14.69 -3.74 10.16
N LEU A 58 -14.94 -3.18 11.34
CA LEU A 58 -14.08 -2.13 11.90
C LEU A 58 -12.77 -2.64 12.52
N GLN A 59 -12.69 -3.92 12.89
CA GLN A 59 -11.52 -4.51 13.55
C GLN A 59 -10.47 -5.09 12.58
N GLN A 60 -10.84 -5.27 11.32
CA GLN A 60 -9.95 -5.75 10.26
C GLN A 60 -9.08 -4.62 9.70
#